data_AF-A0A4R8LLD6-F1
#
_entry.id   AF-A0A4R8LLD6-F1
#
_cell.length_a   1.000
_cell.length_b   1.000
_cell.length_c   1.000
_cell.angle_alpha   90.00
_cell.angle_beta   90.00
_cell.angle_gamma   90.00
#
_symmetry.space_group_name_H-M   'P 1'
#
loop_
_entity.id
_entity.type
_entity.pdbx_description
1 polymer ?
#
loop_
_entity_poly.entity_id
_entity_poly.type
_entity_poly.pdbx_seq_one_letter_code
_entity_poly.pdbx_strand_id
1 'polypeptide(L)'
;MALDLKDTANLFVNSIGTAVKNVTGQDAPAIEGFAQNQLQSLAHQSALITGMIEANQFTDDELKFYLIGLKQMAMGFAQTLIGMIVVEVQRLFNAIVTAIYTSINTLAKVALPLPV
;
A
#
# COMPACT_ATOMS: atom_id res chain seq x y z
N MET A 1 -5.13 6.21 -42.86
CA MET A 1 -6.20 5.28 -42.42
C MET A 1 -6.72 5.79 -41.09
N ALA A 2 -8.04 5.82 -40.91
CA ALA A 2 -8.62 6.10 -39.60
C ALA A 2 -8.24 4.96 -38.63
N LEU A 3 -8.07 5.30 -37.34
CA LEU A 3 -7.84 4.29 -36.30
C LEU A 3 -9.06 3.37 -36.21
N ASP A 4 -8.84 2.06 -36.19
CA ASP A 4 -9.87 1.12 -35.75
C ASP A 4 -10.07 1.33 -34.24
N LEU A 5 -11.26 1.81 -33.87
CA LEU A 5 -11.54 2.19 -32.49
C LEU A 5 -11.57 1.00 -31.52
N LYS A 6 -11.89 -0.20 -32.01
CA LYS A 6 -11.95 -1.41 -31.18
C LYS A 6 -10.54 -1.92 -30.89
N ASP A 7 -9.70 -2.01 -31.90
CA ASP A 7 -8.29 -2.40 -31.72
C ASP A 7 -7.53 -1.37 -30.89
N THR A 8 -7.83 -0.09 -31.11
CA THR A 8 -7.28 1.00 -30.30
C THR A 8 -7.68 0.87 -28.84
N ALA A 9 -8.97 0.67 -28.52
CA ALA A 9 -9.43 0.48 -27.15
C ALA A 9 -8.76 -0.72 -26.47
N ASN A 10 -8.56 -1.83 -27.19
CA ASN A 10 -7.85 -3.00 -26.67
C ASN A 10 -6.39 -2.70 -26.31
N LEU A 11 -5.70 -1.88 -27.10
CA LEU A 11 -4.34 -1.43 -26.78
C LEU A 11 -4.29 -0.62 -25.49
N PHE A 12 -5.26 0.29 -25.28
CA PHE A 12 -5.38 1.05 -24.03
C PHE A 12 -5.65 0.13 -22.84
N VAL A 13 -6.59 -0.81 -22.96
CA VAL A 13 -6.88 -1.80 -21.90
C VAL A 13 -5.62 -2.59 -21.53
N ASN A 14 -4.85 -3.05 -22.52
CA ASN A 14 -3.63 -3.81 -22.28
C ASN A 14 -2.53 -2.95 -21.65
N SER A 15 -2.34 -1.72 -22.12
CA SER A 15 -1.33 -0.79 -21.59
C SER A 15 -1.63 -0.41 -20.13
N ILE A 16 -2.87 0.00 -19.85
CA ILE A 16 -3.33 0.33 -18.50
C ILE A 16 -3.23 -0.91 -17.61
N GLY A 17 -3.74 -2.06 -18.07
CA GLY A 17 -3.70 -3.31 -17.30
C GLY A 17 -2.28 -3.73 -16.94
N THR A 18 -1.31 -3.52 -17.84
CA THR A 18 0.11 -3.79 -17.57
C THR A 18 0.68 -2.83 -16.54
N ALA A 19 0.38 -1.53 -16.66
CA ALA A 19 0.82 -0.53 -15.68
C ALA A 19 0.28 -0.82 -14.28
N VAL A 20 -1.01 -1.18 -14.16
CA VAL A 20 -1.65 -1.60 -12.90
C VAL A 20 -0.96 -2.82 -12.31
N LYS A 21 -0.70 -3.86 -13.12
CA LYS A 21 -0.03 -5.09 -12.67
C LYS A 21 1.39 -4.83 -12.18
N ASN A 22 2.12 -3.94 -12.84
CA ASN A 22 3.50 -3.64 -12.46
C ASN A 22 3.57 -2.93 -11.10
N VAL A 23 2.66 -1.99 -10.85
CA VAL A 23 2.57 -1.29 -9.57
C VAL A 23 2.12 -2.25 -8.46
N THR A 24 0.94 -2.85 -8.63
CA THR A 24 0.35 -3.70 -7.60
C THR A 24 1.15 -4.99 -7.34
N GLY A 25 1.80 -5.55 -8.35
CA GLY A 25 2.60 -6.77 -8.23
C GLY A 25 3.89 -6.61 -7.43
N GLN A 26 4.43 -5.39 -7.32
CA GLN A 26 5.62 -5.13 -6.51
C GLN A 26 5.26 -4.69 -5.10
N ASP A 27 4.28 -3.81 -4.97
CA ASP A 27 4.04 -3.10 -3.71
C ASP A 27 3.04 -3.83 -2.79
N ALA A 28 2.10 -4.60 -3.34
CA ALA A 28 1.14 -5.35 -2.50
C ALA A 28 1.82 -6.38 -1.57
N PRO A 29 2.80 -7.19 -2.01
CA PRO A 29 3.53 -8.09 -1.11
C PRO A 29 4.30 -7.36 -0.01
N ALA A 30 4.82 -6.15 -0.29
CA ALA A 30 5.53 -5.36 0.70
C ALA A 30 4.58 -4.83 1.79
N ILE A 31 3.39 -4.35 1.41
CA ILE A 31 2.33 -3.94 2.34
C ILE A 31 1.86 -5.14 3.18
N GLU A 32 1.64 -6.29 2.54
CA GLU A 32 1.24 -7.52 3.22
C GLU A 32 2.29 -7.97 4.24
N GLY A 33 3.57 -8.03 3.83
CA GLY A 33 4.67 -8.41 4.73
C GLY A 33 4.82 -7.47 5.91
N PHE A 34 4.70 -6.15 5.70
CA PHE A 34 4.66 -5.19 6.79
C PHE A 34 3.51 -5.47 7.77
N ALA A 35 2.29 -5.66 7.24
CA ALA A 35 1.12 -5.88 8.06
C ALA A 35 1.22 -7.16 8.90
N GLN A 36 1.66 -8.26 8.29
CA GLN A 36 1.88 -9.53 8.98
C GLN A 36 2.91 -9.40 10.12
N ASN A 37 4.06 -8.77 9.84
CA ASN A 37 5.11 -8.58 10.83
C ASN A 37 4.64 -7.72 12.01
N GLN A 38 3.92 -6.63 11.76
CA GLN A 38 3.43 -5.76 12.81
C GLN A 38 2.31 -6.39 13.64
N LEU A 39 1.41 -7.14 13.01
CA LEU A 39 0.38 -7.91 13.73
C LEU A 39 1.02 -8.98 14.62
N GLN A 40 2.05 -9.68 14.13
CA GLN A 40 2.78 -10.67 14.93
C GLN A 40 3.47 -10.01 16.14
N SER A 41 4.10 -8.85 15.95
CA SER A 41 4.73 -8.08 17.04
C SER A 41 3.70 -7.63 18.08
N LEU A 42 2.57 -7.08 17.64
CA LEU A 42 1.46 -6.70 18.53
C LEU A 42 0.92 -7.90 19.31
N ALA A 43 0.72 -9.03 18.64
CA ALA A 43 0.25 -10.25 19.29
C ALA A 43 1.25 -10.76 20.33
N HIS A 44 2.54 -10.78 19.99
CA HIS A 44 3.60 -11.19 20.91
C HIS A 44 3.67 -10.28 22.14
N GLN A 45 3.69 -8.96 21.94
CA GLN A 45 3.72 -8.00 23.04
C GLN A 45 2.47 -8.11 23.93
N SER A 46 1.30 -8.33 23.33
CA SER A 46 0.05 -8.55 24.07
C SER A 46 0.13 -9.81 24.93
N ALA A 47 0.64 -10.92 24.37
CA ALA A 47 0.79 -12.19 25.10
C ALA A 47 1.77 -12.05 26.28
N LEU A 48 2.89 -11.35 26.08
CA LEU A 48 3.85 -11.06 27.16
C LEU A 48 3.20 -10.27 28.29
N ILE A 49 2.49 -9.19 27.97
CA ILE A 49 1.79 -8.37 28.97
C ILE A 49 0.78 -9.21 29.74
N THR A 50 -0.03 -10.02 29.04
CA THR A 50 -1.00 -10.93 29.68
C THR A 50 -0.31 -11.91 30.64
N GLY A 51 0.78 -12.56 30.24
CA GLY A 51 1.50 -13.50 31.11
C GLY A 51 2.07 -12.84 32.36
N MET A 52 2.56 -11.60 32.24
CA MET A 52 3.06 -10.83 33.38
C MET A 52 1.94 -10.39 34.34
N ILE A 53 0.75 -10.09 33.81
CA ILE A 53 -0.45 -9.82 34.61
C ILE A 53 -0.85 -11.07 35.40
N GLU A 54 -0.94 -12.23 34.74
CA GLU A 54 -1.30 -13.49 35.41
C GLU A 54 -0.32 -13.88 36.51
N ALA A 55 0.96 -13.60 36.29
CA ALA A 55 2.03 -13.85 37.26
C ALA A 55 2.09 -12.80 38.40
N ASN A 56 1.21 -11.79 38.41
CA ASN A 56 1.21 -10.65 39.34
C ASN A 56 2.59 -9.95 39.42
N GLN A 57 3.27 -9.81 38.28
CA GLN A 57 4.63 -9.24 38.22
C GLN A 57 4.66 -7.74 37.96
N PHE A 58 3.52 -7.10 37.69
CA PHE A 58 3.46 -5.65 37.50
C PHE A 58 3.01 -4.92 38.76
N THR A 59 3.68 -3.81 39.05
CA THR A 59 3.07 -2.71 39.78
C THR A 59 1.99 -2.02 38.94
N ASP A 60 1.08 -1.28 39.58
CA ASP A 60 0.01 -0.56 38.87
C ASP A 60 0.53 0.41 37.81
N ASP A 61 1.66 1.06 38.07
CA ASP A 61 2.24 2.04 37.14
C ASP A 61 2.97 1.36 35.97
N GLU A 62 3.63 0.23 36.20
CA GLU A 62 4.20 -0.59 35.12
C GLU A 62 3.11 -1.12 34.20
N LEU A 63 2.01 -1.65 34.76
CA LEU A 63 0.88 -2.12 33.96
C LEU A 63 0.34 -1.01 33.06
N LYS A 64 0.09 0.18 33.61
CA LYS A 64 -0.36 1.34 32.81
C LYS A 64 0.64 1.70 31.72
N PHE A 65 1.93 1.73 32.04
CA PHE A 65 2.99 2.04 31.08
C PHE A 65 2.97 1.06 29.89
N TYR A 66 2.93 -0.25 30.16
CA TYR A 66 2.90 -1.26 29.10
C TYR A 66 1.62 -1.21 28.26
N LEU A 67 0.45 -0.97 28.87
CA LEU A 67 -0.81 -0.81 28.14
C LEU A 67 -0.84 0.44 27.26
N ILE A 68 -0.24 1.55 27.73
CA ILE A 68 -0.05 2.76 26.91
C ILE A 68 0.88 2.45 25.73
N GLY A 69 1.99 1.74 25.97
CA GLY A 69 2.92 1.30 24.92
C GLY A 69 2.22 0.46 23.86
N LEU A 70 1.40 -0.52 24.28
CA LEU A 70 0.64 -1.38 23.35
C LEU A 70 -0.34 -0.56 22.49
N LYS A 71 -1.02 0.42 23.09
CA LYS A 71 -1.89 1.35 22.36
C LYS A 71 -1.09 2.18 21.33
N GLN A 72 0.09 2.65 21.70
CA GLN A 72 0.96 3.41 20.79
C GLN A 72 1.45 2.54 19.63
N MET A 73 1.83 1.28 19.88
CA MET A 73 2.19 0.32 18.83
C MET A 73 1.04 0.11 17.85
N ALA A 74 -0.18 -0.10 18.36
CA ALA A 74 -1.36 -0.29 17.51
C ALA A 74 -1.67 0.95 16.66
N MET A 75 -1.53 2.15 17.24
CA MET A 75 -1.70 3.41 16.52
C MET A 75 -0.63 3.59 15.44
N GLY A 76 0.64 3.32 15.76
CA GLY A 76 1.75 3.41 14.80
C GLY A 76 1.61 2.44 13.64
N PHE A 77 1.13 1.21 13.92
CA PHE A 77 0.78 0.25 12.87
C PHE A 77 -0.29 0.81 11.93
N ALA A 78 -1.41 1.27 12.46
CA ALA A 78 -2.52 1.80 11.65
C ALA A 78 -2.10 3.01 10.80
N GLN A 79 -1.36 3.95 11.39
CA GLN A 79 -0.88 5.14 10.69
C GLN A 79 0.09 4.79 9.56
N THR A 80 1.03 3.89 9.82
CA THR A 80 2.01 3.47 8.81
C THR A 80 1.33 2.72 7.67
N LEU A 81 0.40 1.80 7.98
CA LEU A 81 -0.35 1.06 6.97
C LEU A 81 -1.14 2.01 6.06
N ILE A 82 -1.84 2.99 6.63
CA ILE A 82 -2.54 4.01 5.85
C ILE A 82 -1.57 4.80 4.98
N GLY A 83 -0.42 5.22 5.53
CA GLY A 83 0.60 5.93 4.77
C GLY A 83 1.10 5.15 3.56
N MET A 84 1.36 3.85 3.73
CA MET A 84 1.76 2.96 2.63
C MET A 84 0.67 2.87 1.55
N ILE A 85 -0.60 2.69 1.96
CA ILE A 85 -1.74 2.61 1.03
C ILE A 85 -1.91 3.91 0.24
N VAL A 86 -1.78 5.07 0.89
CA VAL A 86 -1.91 6.38 0.22
C VAL A 86 -0.84 6.55 -0.86
N VAL A 87 0.42 6.22 -0.53
CA VAL A 87 1.52 6.26 -1.50
C VAL A 87 1.27 5.29 -2.66
N GLU A 88 0.70 4.13 -2.37
CA GLU A 88 0.37 3.14 -3.38
C GLU A 88 -0.72 3.59 -4.35
N VAL A 89 -1.80 4.17 -3.82
CA VAL A 89 -2.86 4.76 -4.63
C VAL A 89 -2.31 5.87 -5.54
N GLN A 90 -1.41 6.70 -5.03
CA GLN A 90 -0.78 7.76 -5.83
C GLN A 90 0.09 7.18 -6.96
N ARG A 91 0.90 6.16 -6.67
CA ARG A 91 1.72 5.48 -7.68
C ARG A 91 0.86 4.81 -8.75
N LEU A 92 -0.22 4.15 -8.33
CA LEU A 92 -1.19 3.54 -9.24
C LEU A 92 -1.82 4.58 -10.17
N PHE A 93 -2.27 5.70 -9.62
CA PHE A 93 -2.82 6.81 -10.41
C PHE A 93 -1.80 7.32 -11.44
N ASN A 94 -0.58 7.65 -11.01
CA ASN A 94 0.46 8.15 -11.89
C ASN A 94 0.81 7.15 -13.01
N ALA A 95 0.88 5.86 -12.70
CA ALA A 95 1.16 4.82 -13.68
C ALA A 95 0.03 4.67 -14.72
N ILE A 96 -1.24 4.71 -14.29
CA ILE A 96 -2.40 4.66 -15.20
C ILE A 96 -2.38 5.85 -16.15
N VAL A 97 -2.22 7.07 -15.62
CA VAL A 97 -2.23 8.28 -16.43
C VAL A 97 -1.05 8.29 -17.41
N THR A 98 0.14 7.89 -16.95
CA THR A 98 1.33 7.75 -17.81
C THR A 98 1.09 6.76 -18.94
N ALA A 99 0.48 5.61 -18.66
CA ALA A 99 0.15 4.59 -19.67
C ALA A 99 -0.82 5.13 -20.73
N ILE A 100 -1.83 5.89 -20.31
CA ILE A 100 -2.79 6.55 -21.21
C ILE A 100 -2.06 7.54 -22.13
N TYR A 101 -1.30 8.47 -21.57
CA TYR A 101 -0.63 9.52 -22.37
C TYR A 101 0.44 8.95 -23.29
N THR A 102 1.19 7.94 -22.84
CA THR A 102 2.16 7.23 -23.67
C THR A 102 1.48 6.54 -24.86
N SER A 103 0.33 5.90 -24.62
CA SER A 103 -0.46 5.26 -25.68
C SER A 103 -0.98 6.30 -26.68
N ILE A 104 -1.48 7.45 -26.21
CA ILE A 104 -1.92 8.56 -27.07
C ILE A 104 -0.77 9.08 -27.93
N ASN A 105 0.38 9.39 -27.32
CA ASN A 105 1.56 9.89 -28.02
C ASN A 105 2.00 8.93 -29.13
N THR A 106 1.99 7.63 -28.84
CA THR A 106 2.38 6.57 -29.78
C THR A 106 1.41 6.46 -30.95
N LEU A 107 0.10 6.40 -30.67
CA LEU A 107 -0.92 6.15 -31.69
C LEU A 107 -1.21 7.38 -32.55
N ALA A 108 -1.31 8.55 -31.93
CA ALA A 108 -1.57 9.81 -32.62
C ALA A 108 -0.29 10.45 -33.18
N LYS A 109 0.90 9.90 -32.87
CA LYS A 109 2.22 10.43 -33.27
C LYS A 109 2.42 11.89 -32.85
N VAL A 110 2.02 12.18 -31.62
CA VAL A 110 2.14 13.50 -30.99
C VAL A 110 3.11 13.43 -29.81
N ALA A 111 3.59 14.59 -29.38
CA ALA A 111 4.46 14.72 -28.22
C ALA A 111 3.76 15.53 -27.13
N LEU A 112 2.74 14.95 -26.51
CA LEU A 112 2.11 15.54 -25.33
C LEU A 112 3.05 15.38 -24.12
N PRO A 113 3.23 16.43 -23.30
CA PRO A 113 3.94 16.29 -22.03
C PRO A 113 3.20 15.28 -21.15
N LEU A 114 3.96 14.44 -20.45
CA LEU A 114 3.37 13.56 -19.44
C LEU A 114 2.86 14.43 -18.28
N PRO A 115 1.63 14.21 -17.81
CA PRO A 115 1.10 14.94 -16.66
C PRO A 115 1.89 14.55 -15.41
N VAL A 116 2.20 15.58 -14.61
CA VAL A 116 2.97 15.50 -13.36
C VAL A 116 2.04 15.18 -12.20
#